data_AF-A0A524HCI0-F1
#
_entry.id   AF-A0A524HCI0-F1
#
_cell.length_a   1.000
_cell.length_b   1.000
_cell.length_c   1.000
_cell.angle_alpha   90.00
_cell.angle_beta   90.00
_cell.angle_gamma   90.00
#
_symmetry.space_group_name_H-M   'P 1'
#
loop_
_entity.id
_entity.type
_entity.pdbx_description
1 polymer ?
#
loop_
_entity_poly.entity_id
_entity_poly.type
_entity_poly.pdbx_seq_one_letter_code
_entity_poly.pdbx_strand_id
1 'polypeptide(L)'
;MKTNVPLISSLRKPFRSLLLLILFGLISFGFITKAVGFILVQRETGVLGSYYRSIGVLENIKDPKSYEISSGIELIKTSPYFAYGDQRELVSGVMAETYNLNIINSNNSYIVNVVPQENWPNTHTYDIWFMGELIKMEEVTIPARKPENVRTVGYYLEFNIDTLLAGHPDYATQGKPVGLLFLFEGNEAGIPFIDEMEVGQRYFIRGREDD
;
A
#
# COMPACT_ATOMS: atom_id res chain seq x y z
N MET A 1 -36.92 86.63 28.09
CA MET A 1 -35.79 85.69 28.31
C MET A 1 -34.83 85.82 27.13
N LYS A 2 -33.59 86.30 27.36
CA LYS A 2 -32.56 86.41 26.30
C LYS A 2 -32.01 85.01 26.01
N THR A 3 -32.23 84.52 24.79
CA THR A 3 -31.64 83.27 24.30
C THR A 3 -30.15 83.49 24.03
N ASN A 4 -29.28 82.73 24.70
CA ASN A 4 -27.84 82.80 24.52
C ASN A 4 -27.43 82.11 23.20
N VAL A 5 -27.63 82.81 22.09
CA VAL A 5 -27.30 82.38 20.71
C VAL A 5 -25.85 81.85 20.53
N PRO A 6 -24.79 82.45 21.11
CA PRO A 6 -23.42 81.94 20.92
C PRO A 6 -23.14 80.60 21.63
N LEU A 7 -23.79 80.35 22.78
CA LEU A 7 -23.69 79.07 23.52
C LEU A 7 -24.32 77.91 22.74
N ILE A 8 -25.47 78.16 22.11
CA ILE A 8 -26.19 77.16 21.30
C ILE A 8 -25.38 76.82 20.03
N SER A 9 -24.68 77.80 19.44
CA SER A 9 -23.82 77.57 18.27
C SER A 9 -22.57 76.74 18.62
N SER A 10 -21.95 77.00 19.78
CA SER A 10 -20.76 76.27 20.24
C SER A 10 -21.04 74.80 20.58
N LEU A 11 -22.24 74.49 21.08
CA LEU A 11 -22.67 73.12 21.41
C LEU A 11 -22.99 72.23 20.18
N ARG A 12 -23.41 72.83 19.06
CA ARG A 12 -23.84 72.08 17.86
C ARG A 12 -22.70 71.42 17.09
N LYS A 13 -21.50 72.03 17.11
CA LYS A 13 -20.30 71.49 16.44
C LYS A 13 -19.82 70.15 17.05
N PRO A 14 -19.55 70.04 18.37
CA PRO A 14 -19.11 68.79 18.97
C PRO A 14 -20.19 67.71 18.91
N PHE A 15 -21.47 68.07 19.03
CA PHE A 15 -22.57 67.12 18.89
C PHE A 15 -22.66 66.52 17.48
N ARG A 16 -22.48 67.34 16.43
CA ARG A 16 -22.42 66.83 15.04
C ARG A 16 -21.20 65.93 14.82
N SER A 17 -20.03 66.28 15.36
CA SER A 17 -18.84 65.42 15.29
C SER A 17 -19.06 64.09 16.02
N LEU A 18 -19.70 64.11 17.19
CA LEU A 18 -20.06 62.90 17.93
C LEU A 18 -21.01 62.01 17.12
N LEU A 19 -22.02 62.60 16.49
CA LEU A 19 -23.01 61.87 15.68
C LEU A 19 -22.37 61.26 14.43
N LEU A 20 -21.45 61.97 13.78
CA LEU A 20 -20.65 61.42 12.67
C LEU A 20 -19.72 60.30 13.14
N LEU A 21 -19.09 60.43 14.30
CA LEU A 21 -18.21 59.40 14.86
C LEU A 21 -18.99 58.11 15.18
N ILE A 22 -20.18 58.25 15.76
CA ILE A 22 -21.10 57.13 15.99
C ILE A 22 -21.52 56.49 14.65
N LEU A 23 -21.85 57.30 13.64
CA LEU A 23 -22.23 56.81 12.32
C LEU A 23 -21.08 56.02 11.67
N PHE A 24 -19.85 56.55 11.68
CA PHE A 24 -18.68 55.84 11.19
C PHE A 24 -18.44 54.54 11.97
N GLY A 25 -18.54 54.57 13.29
CA GLY A 25 -18.42 53.38 14.13
C GLY A 25 -19.44 52.30 13.77
N LEU A 26 -20.71 52.67 13.57
CA LEU A 26 -21.77 51.74 13.16
C LEU A 26 -21.53 51.15 11.77
N ILE A 27 -21.12 51.97 10.81
CA ILE A 27 -20.82 51.50 9.44
C ILE A 27 -19.63 50.54 9.48
N SER A 28 -18.52 50.92 10.12
CA SER A 28 -17.34 50.07 10.27
C SER A 28 -17.65 48.76 11.01
N PHE A 29 -18.46 48.82 12.07
CA PHE A 29 -18.90 47.62 12.79
C PHE A 29 -19.71 46.68 11.90
N GLY A 30 -20.62 47.22 11.06
CA GLY A 30 -21.37 46.43 10.09
C GLY A 30 -20.46 45.72 9.08
N PHE A 31 -19.47 46.44 8.53
CA PHE A 31 -18.49 45.86 7.60
C PHE A 31 -17.64 44.77 8.27
N ILE A 32 -17.11 45.02 9.46
CA ILE A 32 -16.29 44.04 10.19
C ILE A 32 -17.10 42.79 10.52
N THR A 33 -18.35 42.94 10.97
CA THR A 33 -19.23 41.81 11.29
C THR A 33 -19.46 40.92 10.06
N LYS A 34 -19.66 41.53 8.88
CA LYS A 34 -19.81 40.79 7.63
C LYS A 34 -18.52 40.11 7.19
N ALA A 35 -17.37 40.77 7.32
CA ALA A 35 -16.07 40.19 7.00
C ALA A 35 -15.74 38.98 7.90
N VAL A 36 -15.95 39.11 9.21
CA VAL A 36 -15.76 38.00 10.16
C VAL A 36 -16.73 36.85 9.86
N GLY A 37 -18.00 37.16 9.61
CA GLY A 37 -18.99 36.15 9.22
C GLY A 37 -18.60 35.40 7.94
N PHE A 38 -18.10 36.12 6.93
CA PHE A 38 -17.63 35.52 5.69
C PHE A 38 -16.44 34.57 5.92
N ILE A 39 -15.43 35.00 6.68
CA ILE A 39 -14.26 34.16 7.01
C ILE A 39 -14.69 32.89 7.76
N LEU A 40 -15.63 33.01 8.70
CA LEU A 40 -16.13 31.87 9.46
C LEU A 40 -16.88 30.88 8.57
N VAL A 41 -17.79 31.36 7.71
CA VAL A 41 -18.48 30.51 6.74
C VAL A 41 -17.50 29.86 5.79
N GLN A 42 -16.50 30.58 5.27
CA GLN A 42 -15.49 30.02 4.37
C GLN A 42 -14.67 28.92 5.06
N ARG A 43 -14.24 29.14 6.31
CA ARG A 43 -13.51 28.14 7.09
C ARG A 43 -14.35 26.90 7.34
N GLU A 44 -15.58 27.06 7.82
CA GLU A 44 -16.47 25.92 8.09
C GLU A 44 -16.86 25.19 6.82
N THR A 45 -17.05 25.89 5.71
CA THR A 45 -17.29 25.29 4.39
C THR A 45 -16.08 24.48 3.93
N GLY A 46 -14.86 24.97 4.15
CA GLY A 46 -13.63 24.22 3.87
C GLY A 46 -13.50 22.95 4.71
N VAL A 47 -13.82 23.04 6.01
CA VAL A 47 -13.81 21.88 6.92
C VAL A 47 -14.89 20.87 6.51
N LEU A 48 -16.12 21.31 6.29
CA LEU A 48 -17.23 20.46 5.83
C LEU A 48 -16.93 19.81 4.48
N GLY A 49 -16.38 20.57 3.52
CA GLY A 49 -15.97 20.05 2.22
C GLY A 49 -14.87 18.99 2.30
N SER A 50 -14.01 19.05 3.32
CA SER A 50 -12.97 18.03 3.53
C SER A 50 -13.54 16.65 3.88
N TYR A 51 -14.73 16.57 4.49
CA TYR A 51 -15.43 15.31 4.76
C TYR A 51 -16.00 14.67 3.48
N TYR A 52 -16.19 15.45 2.42
CA TYR A 52 -16.71 15.00 1.14
C TYR A 52 -15.62 14.83 0.08
N ARG A 53 -14.37 14.57 0.49
CA ARG A 53 -13.31 14.22 -0.47
C ARG A 53 -13.72 12.96 -1.23
N SER A 54 -13.70 13.04 -2.56
CA SER A 54 -13.89 11.88 -3.42
C SER A 54 -12.78 10.87 -3.16
N ILE A 55 -13.16 9.69 -2.66
CA ILE A 55 -12.26 8.55 -2.52
C ILE A 55 -12.61 7.58 -3.66
N GLY A 56 -11.61 7.18 -4.43
CA GLY A 56 -11.73 6.20 -5.49
C GLY A 56 -10.68 5.11 -5.35
N VAL A 57 -10.95 3.96 -5.94
CA VAL A 57 -10.00 2.85 -6.04
C VAL A 57 -9.55 2.78 -7.50
N LEU A 58 -8.24 2.64 -7.71
CA LEU A 58 -7.67 2.37 -9.02
C LEU A 58 -7.51 0.86 -9.17
N GLU A 59 -8.08 0.29 -10.22
CA GLU A 59 -8.04 -1.15 -10.49
C GLU A 59 -7.58 -1.40 -11.93
N ASN A 60 -6.82 -2.46 -12.14
CA ASN A 60 -6.45 -2.91 -13.48
C ASN A 60 -7.58 -3.77 -14.07
N ILE A 61 -8.35 -3.20 -15.01
CA ILE A 61 -9.49 -3.90 -15.62
C ILE A 61 -9.03 -4.99 -16.60
N LYS A 62 -7.88 -4.81 -17.24
CA LYS A 62 -7.37 -5.75 -18.26
C LYS A 62 -6.77 -7.00 -17.63
N ASP A 63 -6.04 -6.80 -16.53
CA ASP A 63 -5.47 -7.87 -15.73
C ASP A 63 -5.64 -7.54 -14.25
N PRO A 64 -6.79 -7.92 -13.66
CA PRO A 64 -7.03 -7.72 -12.23
C PRO A 64 -6.03 -8.45 -11.32
N LYS A 65 -5.26 -9.42 -11.86
CA LYS A 65 -4.43 -10.35 -11.08
C LYS A 65 -2.99 -9.88 -10.92
N SER A 66 -2.47 -9.10 -11.86
CA SER A 66 -1.09 -8.58 -11.76
C SER A 66 -0.94 -7.61 -10.59
N TYR A 67 -2.05 -7.05 -10.08
CA TYR A 67 -2.07 -5.90 -9.18
C TYR A 67 -1.21 -4.72 -9.70
N GLU A 68 -0.85 -4.76 -10.98
CA GLU A 68 0.02 -3.78 -11.59
C GLU A 68 -0.82 -2.58 -11.97
N ILE A 69 -0.72 -1.54 -11.15
CA ILE A 69 -1.40 -0.25 -11.35
C ILE A 69 -0.42 0.90 -11.50
N SER A 70 0.89 0.62 -11.62
CA SER A 70 1.98 1.61 -11.66
C SER A 70 1.74 2.70 -12.70
N SER A 71 1.40 2.29 -13.94
CA SER A 71 1.08 3.23 -15.02
C SER A 71 -0.13 4.13 -14.71
N GLY A 72 -1.16 3.57 -14.05
CA GLY A 72 -2.34 4.33 -13.66
C GLY A 72 -2.08 5.27 -12.48
N ILE A 73 -1.21 4.87 -11.54
CA ILE A 73 -0.75 5.73 -10.43
C ILE A 73 0.01 6.93 -10.99
N GLU A 74 0.93 6.71 -11.93
CA GLU A 74 1.68 7.80 -12.57
C GLU A 74 0.75 8.79 -13.27
N LEU A 75 -0.25 8.29 -14.00
CA LEU A 75 -1.24 9.12 -14.65
C LEU A 75 -2.04 9.96 -13.64
N ILE A 76 -2.57 9.35 -12.58
CA ILE A 76 -3.37 10.06 -11.56
C ILE A 76 -2.54 11.13 -10.84
N LYS A 77 -1.26 10.87 -10.57
CA LYS A 77 -0.33 11.83 -9.95
C LYS A 77 -0.15 13.12 -10.75
N THR A 78 -0.45 13.12 -12.06
CA THR A 78 -0.41 14.35 -12.88
C THR A 78 -1.61 15.27 -12.67
N SER A 79 -2.68 14.78 -12.04
CA SER A 79 -3.90 15.57 -11.84
C SER A 79 -3.73 16.59 -10.72
N PRO A 80 -4.12 17.88 -10.92
CA PRO A 80 -4.08 18.88 -9.86
C PRO A 80 -5.10 18.61 -8.73
N TYR A 81 -6.02 17.66 -8.95
CA TYR A 81 -7.02 17.25 -7.96
C TYR A 81 -6.58 16.04 -7.13
N PHE A 82 -5.44 15.43 -7.46
CA PHE A 82 -4.91 14.33 -6.68
C PHE A 82 -4.30 14.85 -5.37
N ALA A 83 -4.92 14.48 -4.26
CA ALA A 83 -4.45 14.88 -2.93
C ALA A 83 -3.37 13.91 -2.40
N TYR A 84 -3.70 12.61 -2.37
CA TYR A 84 -2.81 11.53 -1.94
C TYR A 84 -3.35 10.19 -2.45
N GLY A 85 -2.51 9.16 -2.44
CA GLY A 85 -2.89 7.78 -2.75
C GLY A 85 -2.39 6.83 -1.68
N ASP A 86 -3.23 5.85 -1.31
CA ASP A 86 -2.85 4.71 -0.47
C ASP A 86 -2.53 3.53 -1.40
N GLN A 87 -1.26 3.18 -1.54
CA GLN A 87 -0.82 1.99 -2.26
C GLN A 87 -0.47 0.93 -1.24
N ARG A 88 -1.27 -0.14 -1.22
CA ARG A 88 -1.04 -1.29 -0.35
C ARG A 88 -0.27 -2.35 -1.10
N GLU A 89 0.86 -2.76 -0.54
CA GLU A 89 1.66 -3.86 -1.06
C GLU A 89 1.55 -5.05 -0.12
N LEU A 90 1.30 -6.23 -0.70
CA LEU A 90 1.33 -7.49 0.04
C LEU A 90 2.78 -7.97 0.08
N VAL A 91 3.44 -7.76 1.21
CA VAL A 91 4.84 -8.14 1.44
C VAL A 91 4.94 -9.24 2.48
N SER A 92 6.00 -10.04 2.41
CA SER A 92 6.30 -11.03 3.44
C SER A 92 6.77 -10.29 4.70
N GLY A 93 5.99 -10.38 5.78
CA GLY A 93 6.33 -9.83 7.08
C GLY A 93 7.04 -10.88 7.93
N VAL A 94 8.33 -10.68 8.18
CA VAL A 94 9.15 -11.59 8.99
C VAL A 94 9.53 -10.90 10.29
N MET A 95 9.23 -11.54 11.42
CA MET A 95 9.66 -11.10 12.75
C MET A 95 10.79 -12.00 13.24
N ALA A 96 11.87 -11.40 13.74
CA ALA A 96 12.95 -12.16 14.35
C ALA A 96 12.42 -13.00 15.52
N GLU A 97 12.90 -14.25 15.61
CA GLU A 97 12.58 -15.20 16.69
C GLU A 97 11.09 -15.56 16.85
N THR A 98 10.23 -15.10 15.94
CA THR A 98 8.80 -15.41 15.94
C THR A 98 8.47 -16.16 14.67
N TYR A 99 7.99 -17.39 14.83
CA TYR A 99 7.60 -18.25 13.72
C TYR A 99 6.10 -18.45 13.73
N ASN A 100 5.49 -18.32 12.56
CA ASN A 100 4.10 -18.72 12.40
C ASN A 100 4.00 -20.23 12.66
N LEU A 101 3.01 -20.63 13.45
CA LEU A 101 2.71 -22.05 13.62
C LEU A 101 2.48 -22.66 12.24
N ASN A 102 3.03 -23.87 12.02
CA ASN A 102 2.65 -24.72 10.90
C ASN A 102 1.21 -25.20 11.09
N ILE A 103 0.28 -24.26 10.93
CA ILE A 103 -1.12 -24.55 10.76
C ILE A 103 -1.27 -24.70 9.26
N ILE A 104 -1.28 -25.95 8.80
CA ILE A 104 -1.68 -26.37 7.45
C ILE A 104 -3.12 -25.88 7.20
N ASN A 105 -3.25 -24.57 6.99
CA ASN A 105 -4.48 -23.86 6.63
C ASN A 105 -4.43 -23.44 5.16
N SER A 106 -3.33 -23.73 4.46
CA SER A 106 -3.21 -23.73 2.99
C SER A 106 -4.32 -24.59 2.35
N ASN A 107 -4.86 -25.57 3.08
CA ASN A 107 -5.95 -26.43 2.66
C ASN A 107 -7.21 -26.31 3.54
N ASN A 108 -7.50 -25.14 4.14
CA ASN A 108 -8.83 -24.91 4.68
C ASN A 108 -9.82 -24.91 3.50
N SER A 109 -10.52 -26.03 3.31
CA SER A 109 -11.45 -26.24 2.20
C SER A 109 -12.49 -25.11 2.07
N TYR A 110 -12.83 -24.42 3.16
CA TYR A 110 -13.69 -23.24 3.09
C TYR A 110 -13.02 -22.07 2.35
N ILE A 111 -11.77 -21.74 2.68
CA ILE A 111 -11.05 -20.63 2.03
C ILE A 111 -10.70 -20.98 0.58
N VAL A 112 -10.26 -22.20 0.30
CA VAL A 112 -9.94 -22.64 -1.06
C VAL A 112 -11.17 -22.63 -1.98
N ASN A 113 -12.36 -22.91 -1.44
CA ASN A 113 -13.61 -22.88 -2.21
C ASN A 113 -14.20 -21.46 -2.36
N VAL A 114 -13.91 -20.55 -1.42
CA VAL A 114 -14.49 -19.18 -1.42
C VAL A 114 -13.57 -18.17 -2.12
N VAL A 115 -12.27 -18.38 -2.06
CA VAL A 115 -11.27 -17.50 -2.69
C VAL A 115 -10.56 -18.30 -3.79
N PRO A 116 -10.83 -18.01 -5.08
CA PRO A 116 -10.09 -18.59 -6.19
C PRO A 116 -8.58 -18.48 -5.94
N GLN A 117 -7.83 -19.55 -6.23
CA GLN A 117 -6.36 -19.59 -6.06
C GLN A 117 -5.66 -18.41 -6.74
N GLU A 118 -6.26 -17.91 -7.81
CA GLU A 118 -5.85 -16.74 -8.60
C GLU A 118 -5.81 -15.42 -7.81
N ASN A 119 -6.51 -15.35 -6.68
CA ASN A 119 -6.58 -14.18 -5.79
C ASN A 119 -5.72 -14.36 -4.53
N TRP A 120 -4.93 -15.44 -4.45
CA TRP A 120 -4.09 -15.69 -3.28
C TRP A 120 -2.86 -14.79 -3.32
N PRO A 121 -2.43 -14.24 -2.18
CA PRO A 121 -1.23 -13.43 -2.12
C PRO A 121 -0.02 -14.27 -2.57
N ASN A 122 0.87 -13.67 -3.37
CA ASN A 122 2.15 -14.29 -3.74
C ASN A 122 3.17 -14.26 -2.58
N THR A 123 2.70 -14.41 -1.33
CA THR A 123 3.51 -14.53 -0.12
C THR A 123 2.93 -15.65 0.71
N HIS A 124 3.78 -16.57 1.15
CA HIS A 124 3.37 -17.75 1.89
C HIS A 124 4.02 -17.76 3.27
N THR A 125 3.28 -18.28 4.24
CA THR A 125 3.76 -18.47 5.62
C THR A 125 5.02 -19.35 5.69
N TYR A 126 5.22 -20.20 4.68
CA TYR A 126 6.34 -21.14 4.56
C TYR A 126 7.38 -20.69 3.53
N ASP A 127 7.36 -19.41 3.14
CA ASP A 127 8.42 -18.87 2.31
C ASP A 127 9.75 -18.92 3.08
N ILE A 128 10.78 -19.40 2.39
CA ILE A 128 12.15 -19.44 2.87
C ILE A 128 12.96 -18.50 1.98
N TRP A 129 13.68 -17.58 2.59
CA TRP A 129 14.54 -16.61 1.94
C TRP A 129 15.96 -16.80 2.43
N PHE A 130 16.88 -17.12 1.52
CA PHE A 130 18.26 -17.38 1.87
C PHE A 130 19.21 -17.01 0.75
N MET A 131 20.48 -16.82 1.11
CA MET A 131 21.59 -16.88 0.17
C MET A 131 22.35 -18.18 0.39
N GLY A 132 22.73 -18.84 -0.70
CA GLY A 132 23.42 -20.11 -0.64
C GLY A 132 24.10 -20.48 -1.94
N GLU A 133 25.04 -21.40 -1.83
CA GLU A 133 25.76 -21.98 -2.97
C GLU A 133 24.97 -23.16 -3.53
N LEU A 134 24.73 -23.18 -4.85
CA LEU A 134 24.14 -24.34 -5.52
C LEU A 134 25.15 -25.48 -5.51
N ILE A 135 24.87 -26.55 -4.78
CA ILE A 135 25.76 -27.71 -4.65
C ILE A 135 25.35 -28.87 -5.55
N LYS A 136 24.07 -28.92 -5.96
CA LYS A 136 23.55 -30.00 -6.79
C LYS A 136 22.38 -29.53 -7.65
N MET A 137 22.38 -29.92 -8.92
CA MET A 137 21.28 -29.70 -9.86
C MET A 137 21.02 -30.98 -10.65
N GLU A 138 19.78 -31.47 -10.61
CA GLU A 138 19.37 -32.68 -11.31
C GLU A 138 18.01 -32.47 -11.99
N GLU A 139 17.90 -32.84 -13.26
CA GLU A 139 16.59 -32.92 -13.93
C GLU A 139 15.80 -34.10 -13.35
N VAL A 140 14.57 -33.83 -12.92
CA VAL A 140 13.68 -34.82 -12.31
C VAL A 140 12.38 -34.91 -13.10
N THR A 141 11.90 -36.13 -13.28
CA THR A 141 10.60 -36.41 -13.89
C THR A 141 9.67 -36.94 -12.81
N ILE A 142 8.63 -36.19 -12.48
CA ILE A 142 7.69 -36.55 -11.41
C ILE A 142 6.31 -36.82 -12.03
N PRO A 143 5.58 -37.87 -11.58
CA PRO A 143 4.20 -38.08 -12.00
C PRO A 143 3.34 -36.88 -11.56
N ALA A 144 2.63 -36.24 -12.50
CA ALA A 144 1.81 -35.06 -12.21
C ALA A 144 0.72 -35.36 -11.16
N ARG A 145 0.43 -34.38 -10.31
CA ARG A 145 -0.58 -34.49 -9.24
C ARG A 145 -2.03 -34.63 -9.74
N LYS A 146 -2.33 -34.27 -11.00
CA LYS A 146 -3.55 -34.57 -11.79
C LYS A 146 -3.57 -33.70 -13.08
N PRO A 147 -4.17 -34.16 -14.21
CA PRO A 147 -4.74 -35.47 -14.46
C PRO A 147 -3.64 -36.50 -14.78
N GLU A 148 -3.89 -37.75 -14.36
CA GLU A 148 -2.97 -38.86 -14.08
C GLU A 148 -2.09 -39.41 -15.22
N ASN A 149 -1.82 -38.67 -16.30
CA ASN A 149 -1.01 -39.18 -17.42
C ASN A 149 0.04 -38.21 -17.97
N VAL A 150 0.29 -37.09 -17.30
CA VAL A 150 1.35 -36.15 -17.69
C VAL A 150 2.53 -36.34 -16.74
N ARG A 151 3.72 -36.51 -17.30
CA ARG A 151 4.98 -36.45 -16.54
C ARG A 151 5.39 -34.99 -16.51
N THR A 152 5.46 -34.39 -15.33
CA THR A 152 5.98 -33.02 -15.19
C THR A 152 7.49 -33.11 -15.09
N VAL A 153 8.18 -32.46 -16.02
CA VAL A 153 9.63 -32.30 -16.01
C VAL A 153 9.96 -31.10 -15.13
N GLY A 154 11.04 -31.21 -14.37
CA GLY A 154 11.49 -30.16 -13.45
C GLY A 154 12.94 -30.35 -13.04
N TYR A 155 13.41 -29.51 -12.12
CA TYR A 155 14.75 -29.59 -11.53
C TYR A 155 14.67 -29.77 -10.02
N TYR A 156 15.52 -30.66 -9.50
CA TYR A 156 15.88 -30.70 -8.09
C TYR A 156 17.17 -29.88 -7.90
N LEU A 157 17.10 -28.86 -7.05
CA LEU A 157 18.18 -27.92 -6.77
C LEU A 157 18.52 -28.01 -5.28
N GLU A 158 19.75 -28.38 -4.95
CA GLU A 158 20.23 -28.42 -3.58
C GLU A 158 21.20 -27.26 -3.34
N PHE A 159 20.94 -26.47 -2.29
CA PHE A 159 21.76 -25.33 -1.92
C PHE A 159 22.32 -25.52 -0.52
N ASN A 160 23.59 -25.17 -0.33
CA ASN A 160 24.15 -24.98 1.00
C ASN A 160 23.84 -23.56 1.48
N ILE A 161 23.07 -23.41 2.56
CA ILE A 161 22.64 -22.09 3.05
C ILE A 161 23.82 -21.40 3.75
N ASP A 162 24.32 -20.30 3.19
CA ASP A 162 25.33 -19.47 3.85
C ASP A 162 24.71 -18.44 4.80
N THR A 163 23.57 -17.87 4.41
CA THR A 163 22.88 -16.79 5.13
C THR A 163 21.38 -17.05 5.05
N LEU A 164 20.77 -17.32 6.21
CA LEU A 164 19.32 -17.43 6.31
C LEU A 164 18.74 -16.04 6.61
N LEU A 165 17.89 -15.53 5.71
CA LEU A 165 17.24 -14.22 5.89
C LEU A 165 15.88 -14.38 6.55
N ALA A 166 15.12 -15.39 6.13
CA ALA A 166 13.84 -15.75 6.72
C ALA A 166 13.50 -17.22 6.43
N GLY A 167 12.80 -17.87 7.35
CA GLY A 167 12.36 -19.24 7.20
C GLY A 167 12.15 -19.91 8.56
N HIS A 168 11.29 -20.92 8.60
CA HIS A 168 11.11 -21.71 9.81
C HIS A 168 12.37 -22.57 10.06
N PRO A 169 12.86 -22.69 11.31
CA PRO A 169 14.10 -23.40 11.63
C PRO A 169 14.06 -24.88 11.25
N ASP A 170 12.87 -25.48 11.21
CA ASP A 170 12.67 -26.89 10.83
C ASP A 170 12.92 -27.14 9.33
N TYR A 171 12.75 -26.12 8.48
CA TYR A 171 12.89 -26.25 7.02
C TYR A 171 14.20 -25.69 6.50
N ALA A 172 14.69 -24.63 7.13
CA ALA A 172 15.94 -23.99 6.73
C ALA A 172 16.74 -23.59 7.97
N THR A 173 18.00 -24.01 7.98
CA THR A 173 18.96 -23.62 9.01
C THR A 173 20.22 -23.14 8.30
N GLN A 174 20.79 -22.03 8.77
CA GLN A 174 22.07 -21.56 8.27
C GLN A 174 23.16 -22.63 8.44
N GLY A 175 23.96 -22.84 7.39
CA GLY A 175 25.02 -23.85 7.33
C GLY A 175 24.55 -25.27 7.03
N LYS A 176 23.25 -25.48 6.77
CA LYS A 176 22.71 -26.77 6.31
C LYS A 176 22.28 -26.71 4.86
N PRO A 177 22.32 -27.84 4.14
CA PRO A 177 21.76 -27.93 2.81
C PRO A 177 20.22 -27.88 2.84
N VAL A 178 19.63 -27.33 1.79
CA VAL A 178 18.18 -27.33 1.53
C VAL A 178 17.95 -27.75 0.08
N GLY A 179 17.01 -28.67 -0.13
CA GLY A 179 16.58 -29.13 -1.45
C GLY A 179 15.29 -28.45 -1.86
N LEU A 180 15.27 -27.91 -3.07
CA LEU A 180 14.10 -27.29 -3.69
C LEU A 180 13.71 -28.03 -4.96
N LEU A 181 12.42 -28.18 -5.17
CA LEU A 181 11.86 -28.76 -6.38
C LEU A 181 11.25 -27.64 -7.24
N PHE A 182 11.70 -27.53 -8.48
CA PHE A 182 11.16 -26.62 -9.48
C PHE A 182 10.44 -27.42 -10.56
N LEU A 183 9.13 -27.21 -10.72
CA LEU A 183 8.31 -27.88 -11.73
C LEU A 183 8.00 -26.93 -12.89
N PHE A 184 8.16 -27.39 -14.13
CA PHE A 184 7.97 -26.54 -15.31
C PHE A 184 6.52 -26.19 -15.60
N GLU A 185 5.57 -27.06 -15.24
CA GLU A 185 4.15 -26.87 -15.52
C GLU A 185 3.63 -25.55 -14.91
N GLY A 186 3.22 -24.61 -15.77
CA GLY A 186 2.76 -23.28 -15.38
C GLY A 186 3.87 -22.28 -15.00
N ASN A 187 5.14 -22.67 -15.14
CA ASN A 187 6.31 -21.85 -14.82
C ASN A 187 7.38 -21.92 -15.93
N GLU A 188 6.97 -22.13 -17.18
CA GLU A 188 7.87 -22.39 -18.31
C GLU A 188 8.82 -21.21 -18.58
N ALA A 189 8.41 -19.99 -18.26
CA ALA A 189 9.25 -18.80 -18.35
C ALA A 189 10.47 -18.83 -17.41
N GLY A 190 10.43 -19.65 -16.35
CA GLY A 190 11.53 -19.84 -15.41
C GLY A 190 12.65 -20.74 -15.92
N ILE A 191 12.38 -21.59 -16.93
CA ILE A 191 13.31 -22.62 -17.39
C ILE A 191 14.68 -22.06 -17.79
N PRO A 192 14.77 -21.00 -18.64
CA PRO A 192 16.08 -20.49 -19.07
C PRO A 192 16.94 -20.01 -17.89
N PHE A 193 16.32 -19.46 -16.83
CA PHE A 193 17.05 -18.98 -15.67
C PHE A 193 17.63 -20.12 -14.84
N ILE A 194 16.95 -21.27 -14.78
CA ILE A 194 17.47 -22.46 -14.09
C ILE A 194 18.58 -23.12 -14.92
N ASP A 195 18.42 -23.18 -16.24
CA ASP A 195 19.43 -23.72 -17.15
C ASP A 195 20.75 -22.91 -17.14
N GLU A 196 20.66 -21.61 -16.83
CA GLU A 196 21.81 -20.72 -16.65
C GLU A 196 22.47 -20.85 -15.26
N MET A 197 21.90 -21.62 -14.33
CA MET A 197 22.51 -21.82 -13.02
C MET A 197 23.71 -22.76 -13.09
N GLU A 198 24.77 -22.40 -12.37
CA GLU A 198 26.02 -23.16 -12.30
C GLU A 198 26.24 -23.67 -10.88
N VAL A 199 26.57 -24.96 -10.78
CA VAL A 199 26.99 -25.56 -9.51
C VAL A 199 28.28 -24.87 -9.03
N GLY A 200 28.32 -24.52 -7.74
CA GLY A 200 29.40 -23.76 -7.12
C GLY A 200 29.18 -22.24 -7.11
N GLN A 201 28.10 -21.74 -7.72
CA GLN A 201 27.74 -20.32 -7.66
C GLN A 201 26.76 -20.02 -6.54
N ARG A 202 26.79 -18.76 -6.08
CA ARG A 202 25.96 -18.26 -4.99
C ARG A 202 24.73 -17.56 -5.54
N TYR A 203 23.56 -17.91 -5.01
CA TYR A 203 22.28 -17.36 -5.42
C TYR A 203 21.48 -16.82 -4.24
N PHE A 204 20.64 -15.83 -4.52
CA PHE A 204 19.58 -15.42 -3.61
C PHE A 204 18.29 -16.13 -4.02
N ILE A 205 17.75 -16.94 -3.12
CA ILE A 205 16.67 -17.86 -3.42
C ILE A 205 15.49 -17.56 -2.50
N ARG A 206 14.31 -17.53 -3.12
CA ARG A 206 13.03 -17.66 -2.46
C ARG A 206 12.49 -19.05 -2.78
N GLY A 207 12.37 -19.89 -1.77
CA GLY A 207 11.71 -21.19 -1.85
C GLY A 207 10.45 -21.21 -1.00
N ARG A 208 9.70 -22.30 -1.11
CA ARG A 208 8.54 -22.60 -0.26
C ARG A 208 8.52 -24.10 0.02
N GLU A 209 8.04 -24.47 1.21
CA GLU A 209 7.63 -25.86 1.48
C GLU A 209 6.36 -26.20 0.68
N ASP A 210 6.45 -27.25 -0.14
CA ASP A 210 5.30 -27.87 -0.80
C ASP A 210 4.73 -28.98 0.10
N ASP A 211 3.46 -28.85 0.48
CA ASP A 211 2.63 -29.93 1.05
C ASP A 211 2.17 -30.88 -0.07
#